data_AF-A0ABD3KCP1-F1
#
_entry.id   AF-A0ABD3KCP1-F1
#
_cell.length_a   1.000
_cell.length_b   1.000
_cell.length_c   1.000
_cell.angle_alpha   90.00
_cell.angle_beta   90.00
_cell.angle_gamma   90.00
#
_symmetry.space_group_name_H-M   'P 1'
#
loop_
_entity.id
_entity.type
_entity.pdbx_description
1 polymer ?
#
loop_
_entity_poly.entity_id
_entity_poly.type
_entity_poly.pdbx_seq_one_letter_code
_entity_poly.pdbx_strand_id
1 'polypeptide(L)'
;MSAVVCGSKRSLFDDIPSPPSPPSCKKIRRFSPSSSSSSPPPAWPAPAVAHLDRLLQLFPHMEPQILERALVECGDDVEAAIRRLHELCLGPAADNGGFSEEPGVNVDQGDRDDADVPCEPSTNLPVDGAGWVDVFVKEMMSATSLDDARARATRVLEFFEQSVSGQAGAEAVKSVQKEHMMLKEQMEAVLRENTILKRAVAIQHERQKEHEEKNRELQHLKQLVSQYQEQLRVLEVNNYALSMHLRQAQQNNSFHGSYPPDVF
;
A
#
# COMPACT_ATOMS: atom_id res chain seq x y z
N MET A 1 43.84 -1.27 -77.23
CA MET A 1 43.16 -0.37 -76.28
C MET A 1 42.22 -1.20 -75.43
N SER A 2 42.30 -0.97 -74.12
CA SER A 2 41.62 -1.51 -72.93
C SER A 2 40.32 -2.32 -73.12
N ALA A 3 40.00 -3.36 -72.35
CA ALA A 3 40.67 -4.08 -71.26
C ALA A 3 40.02 -5.48 -71.14
N VAL A 4 40.86 -6.41 -70.66
CA VAL A 4 40.67 -7.83 -70.32
C VAL A 4 39.68 -7.95 -69.12
N VAL A 5 38.86 -8.98 -68.84
CA VAL A 5 39.05 -10.42 -68.49
C VAL A 5 37.61 -10.91 -68.20
N CYS A 6 36.98 -11.86 -68.90
CA CYS A 6 37.16 -13.31 -69.00
C CYS A 6 36.81 -14.14 -67.73
N GLY A 7 35.89 -15.10 -67.87
CA GLY A 7 35.74 -16.28 -66.99
C GLY A 7 34.39 -16.36 -66.24
N SER A 8 33.30 -16.98 -66.72
CA SER A 8 33.12 -18.41 -67.10
C SER A 8 33.27 -19.33 -65.87
N LYS A 9 32.37 -20.22 -65.44
CA LYS A 9 31.12 -20.84 -65.93
C LYS A 9 30.58 -21.73 -64.78
N ARG A 10 29.24 -21.83 -64.66
CA ARG A 10 28.40 -23.02 -64.28
C ARG A 10 28.55 -23.58 -62.85
N SER A 11 27.51 -23.47 -62.00
CA SER A 11 26.30 -24.33 -61.91
C SER A 11 26.57 -25.70 -61.30
N LEU A 12 25.90 -26.02 -60.17
CA LEU A 12 25.19 -27.28 -59.88
C LEU A 12 24.63 -27.28 -58.42
N PHE A 13 23.28 -27.27 -58.30
CA PHE A 13 22.41 -27.76 -57.20
C PHE A 13 22.53 -27.10 -55.79
N ASP A 14 21.47 -26.77 -55.05
CA ASP A 14 20.01 -26.88 -55.22
C ASP A 14 19.29 -25.95 -54.21
N ASP A 15 18.09 -25.54 -54.62
CA ASP A 15 16.88 -25.15 -53.87
C ASP A 15 16.74 -23.93 -52.93
N ILE A 16 15.61 -23.24 -53.16
CA ILE A 16 14.97 -22.06 -52.55
C ILE A 16 13.85 -22.58 -51.59
N PRO A 17 13.20 -21.85 -50.63
CA PRO A 17 13.35 -20.46 -50.14
C PRO A 17 13.48 -20.29 -48.61
N SER A 18 13.95 -19.12 -48.17
CA SER A 18 13.46 -18.48 -46.94
C SER A 18 13.20 -16.99 -47.22
N PRO A 19 12.01 -16.45 -46.88
CA PRO A 19 11.82 -15.01 -46.70
C PRO A 19 11.30 -14.69 -45.28
N PRO A 20 11.24 -13.41 -44.85
CA PRO A 20 12.33 -12.45 -44.78
C PRO A 20 12.40 -11.79 -43.38
N SER A 21 13.59 -11.38 -42.94
CA SER A 21 13.75 -10.36 -41.89
C SER A 21 13.58 -8.94 -42.44
N PRO A 22 13.03 -7.98 -41.66
CA PRO A 22 13.65 -6.65 -41.57
C PRO A 22 13.52 -6.03 -40.15
N PRO A 23 14.03 -4.80 -39.88
CA PRO A 23 15.42 -4.37 -39.97
C PRO A 23 15.94 -3.72 -38.66
N SER A 24 17.26 -3.53 -38.59
CA SER A 24 18.05 -2.89 -37.54
C SER A 24 17.64 -1.45 -37.15
N CYS A 25 17.75 -1.09 -35.86
CA CYS A 25 17.87 0.31 -35.41
C CYS A 25 18.76 0.49 -34.15
N LYS A 26 20.01 0.92 -34.40
CA LYS A 26 20.78 2.05 -33.81
C LYS A 26 20.74 2.35 -32.29
N LYS A 27 21.84 1.96 -31.62
CA LYS A 27 22.70 2.68 -30.64
C LYS A 27 22.09 3.86 -29.84
N ILE A 28 21.89 3.68 -28.52
CA ILE A 28 21.64 4.75 -27.55
C ILE A 28 22.81 4.86 -26.55
N ARG A 29 23.29 6.10 -26.36
CA ARG A 29 24.41 6.51 -25.50
C ARG A 29 24.09 6.30 -24.02
N ARG A 30 25.09 5.84 -23.25
CA ARG A 30 25.13 5.96 -21.79
C ARG A 30 25.57 7.37 -21.39
N PHE A 31 24.80 8.02 -20.52
CA PHE A 31 25.22 9.20 -19.77
C PHE A 31 25.46 8.80 -18.32
N SER A 32 26.66 9.08 -17.82
CA SER A 32 26.94 9.23 -16.39
C SER A 32 26.70 10.69 -15.99
N PRO A 33 26.35 10.98 -14.74
CA PRO A 33 26.70 12.27 -14.16
C PRO A 33 27.54 12.08 -12.89
N SER A 34 28.75 12.62 -12.94
CA SER A 34 29.45 13.12 -11.74
C SER A 34 29.23 14.63 -11.73
N SER A 35 28.62 15.18 -10.69
CA SER A 35 28.91 16.53 -10.19
C SER A 35 28.23 16.77 -8.84
N SER A 36 29.08 17.14 -7.89
CA SER A 36 28.84 17.73 -6.58
C SER A 36 27.89 18.93 -6.61
N SER A 37 26.83 18.85 -5.83
CA SER A 37 26.00 19.97 -5.38
C SER A 37 25.81 19.83 -3.87
N SER A 38 26.34 20.79 -3.11
CA SER A 38 26.15 20.90 -1.67
C SER A 38 24.76 21.47 -1.38
N SER A 39 23.81 20.57 -1.13
CA SER A 39 22.59 20.91 -0.40
C SER A 39 22.65 20.22 0.96
N PRO A 40 22.38 20.89 2.08
CA PRO A 40 22.22 20.17 3.33
C PRO A 40 21.03 19.22 3.16
N PRO A 41 21.08 17.99 3.70
CA PRO A 41 19.90 17.13 3.71
C PRO A 41 18.78 17.84 4.47
N PRO A 42 17.49 17.57 4.15
CA PRO A 42 16.41 18.06 4.99
C PRO A 42 16.67 17.54 6.39
N ALA A 43 16.88 18.46 7.34
CA ALA A 43 17.04 18.11 8.74
C ALA A 43 15.77 17.35 9.12
N TRP A 44 15.90 16.03 9.33
CA TRP A 44 14.84 15.28 9.96
C TRP A 44 14.53 15.98 11.28
N PRO A 45 13.27 16.40 11.53
CA PRO A 45 12.93 16.98 12.80
C PRO A 45 13.38 15.99 13.87
N ALA A 46 14.06 16.50 14.90
CA ALA A 46 14.48 15.68 16.02
C ALA A 46 13.29 14.84 16.50
N PRO A 47 13.49 13.55 16.86
CA PRO A 47 12.39 12.62 17.14
C PRO A 47 11.35 13.19 18.12
N ALA A 48 11.77 14.00 19.09
CA ALA A 48 10.90 14.72 20.02
C ALA A 48 9.91 15.71 19.34
N VAL A 49 10.33 16.42 18.28
CA VAL A 49 9.48 17.38 17.56
C VAL A 49 8.43 16.65 16.72
N ALA A 50 8.82 15.55 16.07
CA ALA A 50 7.90 14.72 15.30
C ALA A 50 6.84 14.04 16.19
N HIS A 51 7.20 13.70 17.42
CA HIS A 51 6.30 13.10 18.40
C HIS A 51 5.24 14.10 18.90
N LEU A 52 5.63 15.35 19.15
CA LEU A 52 4.71 16.41 19.55
C LEU A 52 3.75 16.81 18.43
N ASP A 53 4.25 16.94 17.20
CA ASP A 53 3.40 17.25 16.04
C ASP A 53 2.32 16.17 15.84
N ARG A 54 2.66 14.90 16.07
CA ARG A 54 1.71 13.78 16.02
C ARG A 54 0.66 13.85 17.13
N LEU A 55 1.03 14.27 18.34
CA LEU A 55 0.09 14.43 19.44
C LEU A 55 -0.85 15.63 19.22
N LEU A 56 -0.35 16.74 18.66
CA LEU A 56 -1.16 17.92 18.32
C LEU A 56 -2.22 17.61 17.26
N GLN A 57 -1.91 16.71 16.31
CA GLN A 57 -2.89 16.24 15.32
C GLN A 57 -4.00 15.39 15.94
N LEU A 58 -3.69 14.59 16.98
CA LEU A 58 -4.66 13.70 17.64
C LEU A 58 -5.49 14.44 18.71
N PHE A 59 -4.93 15.48 19.33
CA PHE A 59 -5.56 16.26 20.39
C PHE A 59 -5.53 17.75 20.08
N PRO A 60 -6.22 18.22 19.01
CA PRO A 60 -6.20 19.62 18.59
C PRO A 60 -6.83 20.58 19.61
N HIS A 61 -7.56 20.06 20.59
CA HIS A 61 -8.23 20.82 21.64
C HIS A 61 -7.42 20.90 22.95
N MET A 62 -6.25 20.27 23.03
CA MET A 62 -5.40 20.28 24.23
C MET A 62 -4.20 21.21 24.09
N GLU A 63 -3.83 21.85 25.21
CA GLU A 63 -2.71 22.78 25.25
C GLU A 63 -1.37 22.05 25.01
N PRO A 64 -0.48 22.57 24.14
CA PRO A 64 0.80 21.93 23.80
C PRO A 64 1.67 21.58 25.02
N GLN A 65 1.59 22.35 26.10
CA GLN A 65 2.33 22.12 27.35
C GLN A 65 1.90 20.82 28.06
N ILE A 66 0.64 20.42 27.92
CA ILE A 66 0.10 19.17 28.48
C ILE A 66 0.61 17.98 27.67
N LEU A 67 0.67 18.13 26.34
CA LEU A 67 1.20 17.12 25.43
C LEU A 67 2.70 16.90 25.65
N GLU A 68 3.47 17.98 25.78
CA GLU A 68 4.91 17.94 26.11
C GLU A 68 5.18 17.26 27.45
N ARG A 69 4.42 17.62 28.49
CA ARG A 69 4.55 16.99 29.80
C ARG A 69 4.21 15.50 29.74
N ALA A 70 3.13 15.12 29.06
CA ALA A 70 2.74 13.71 28.92
C ALA A 70 3.81 12.90 28.17
N LEU A 71 4.44 13.48 27.13
CA LEU A 71 5.50 12.82 26.37
C LEU A 71 6.77 12.62 27.20
N VAL A 72 7.17 13.64 27.98
CA VAL A 72 8.33 13.55 28.90
C VAL A 72 8.07 12.52 30.01
N GLU A 73 6.87 12.52 30.60
CA GLU A 73 6.50 11.55 31.65
C GLU A 73 6.42 10.10 31.12
N CYS A 74 6.11 9.94 29.83
CA CYS A 74 6.10 8.64 29.15
C CYS A 74 7.45 8.26 28.52
N GLY A 75 8.51 9.04 28.74
CA GLY A 75 9.86 8.72 28.23
C GLY A 75 9.96 8.74 26.70
N ASP A 76 9.34 9.73 26.05
CA ASP A 76 9.25 9.89 24.60
C ASP A 76 8.48 8.77 23.86
N ASP A 77 7.78 7.89 24.59
CA ASP A 77 6.85 6.90 24.03
C ASP A 77 5.51 7.55 23.68
N VAL A 78 5.29 7.75 22.38
CA VAL A 78 4.10 8.41 21.82
C VAL A 78 2.83 7.60 22.11
N GLU A 79 2.89 6.28 21.99
CA GLU A 79 1.75 5.40 22.19
C GLU A 79 1.32 5.35 23.66
N ALA A 80 2.27 5.42 24.60
CA ALA A 80 1.98 5.58 26.02
C ALA A 80 1.39 6.95 26.34
N ALA A 81 1.93 8.03 25.76
CA ALA A 81 1.39 9.39 25.91
C ALA A 81 -0.04 9.50 25.36
N ILE A 82 -0.34 8.89 24.21
CA ILE A 82 -1.68 8.86 23.61
C ILE A 82 -2.69 8.18 24.55
N ARG A 83 -2.36 7.02 25.12
CA ARG A 83 -3.25 6.31 26.05
C ARG A 83 -3.59 7.16 27.27
N ARG A 84 -2.57 7.79 27.86
CA ARG A 84 -2.74 8.64 29.04
C ARG A 84 -3.52 9.93 28.75
N LEU A 85 -3.29 10.55 27.61
CA LEU A 85 -4.05 11.72 27.16
C LEU A 85 -5.52 11.36 26.89
N HIS A 86 -5.79 10.19 26.32
CA HIS A 86 -7.18 9.70 26.20
C HIS A 86 -7.84 9.47 27.56
N GLU A 87 -7.15 8.88 28.53
CA GLU A 87 -7.67 8.72 29.90
C GLU A 87 -7.96 10.07 30.59
N LEU A 88 -7.10 11.06 30.38
CA LEU A 88 -7.31 12.43 30.87
C LEU A 88 -8.51 13.12 30.19
N CYS A 89 -8.73 12.88 28.90
CA CYS A 89 -9.86 13.41 28.15
C CYS A 89 -11.20 12.73 28.50
N LEU A 90 -11.17 11.45 28.87
CA LEU A 90 -12.35 10.67 29.22
C LEU A 90 -12.78 10.83 30.68
N GLY A 91 -11.94 11.46 31.51
CA GLY A 91 -12.20 11.71 32.92
C GLY A 91 -12.16 10.43 33.77
N PRO A 92 -11.72 10.49 35.05
CA PRO A 92 -11.88 9.37 35.94
C PRO A 92 -13.37 9.19 36.18
N ALA A 93 -13.92 8.05 35.75
CA ALA A 93 -15.27 7.63 36.09
C ALA A 93 -15.36 7.54 37.63
N ALA A 94 -15.84 8.63 38.25
CA ALA A 94 -16.32 8.63 39.61
C ALA A 94 -17.58 7.78 39.63
N ASP A 95 -17.37 6.50 39.88
CA ASP A 95 -18.06 5.72 40.91
C ASP A 95 -19.28 6.44 41.52
N ASN A 96 -20.47 6.16 41.00
CA ASN A 96 -21.68 6.13 41.81
C ASN A 96 -22.71 5.21 41.16
N GLY A 97 -22.86 4.04 41.76
CA GLY A 97 -23.74 2.97 41.31
C GLY A 97 -25.22 3.19 41.64
N GLY A 98 -26.02 2.24 41.18
CA GLY A 98 -27.45 2.13 41.46
C GLY A 98 -28.22 1.75 40.18
N PHE A 99 -28.13 0.50 39.70
CA PHE A 99 -29.14 -0.54 39.93
C PHE A 99 -30.58 -0.06 39.71
N SER A 100 -31.26 -0.54 38.67
CA SER A 100 -32.20 -1.67 38.81
C SER A 100 -33.01 -1.91 37.53
N GLU A 101 -33.28 -3.19 37.31
CA GLU A 101 -34.03 -3.86 36.24
C GLU A 101 -35.54 -3.49 36.19
N GLU A 102 -36.11 -3.54 34.97
CA GLU A 102 -37.37 -4.16 34.45
C GLU A 102 -38.41 -4.76 35.45
N PRO A 103 -39.62 -5.25 35.06
CA PRO A 103 -40.52 -5.05 33.90
C PRO A 103 -42.02 -4.84 34.32
N GLY A 104 -42.95 -4.78 33.35
CA GLY A 104 -44.35 -4.35 33.50
C GLY A 104 -45.43 -5.36 33.92
N VAL A 105 -46.70 -4.90 33.89
CA VAL A 105 -47.93 -5.73 33.91
C VAL A 105 -49.05 -5.06 33.10
N ASN A 106 -49.77 -5.93 32.39
CA ASN A 106 -50.90 -5.80 31.49
C ASN A 106 -52.25 -5.39 32.14
N VAL A 107 -53.06 -4.72 31.30
CA VAL A 107 -54.52 -4.87 31.04
C VAL A 107 -55.51 -4.66 32.19
N ASP A 108 -56.39 -3.66 32.04
CA ASP A 108 -57.84 -3.89 32.12
C ASP A 108 -58.62 -2.93 31.20
N GLN A 109 -59.69 -3.49 30.63
CA GLN A 109 -60.50 -2.97 29.55
C GLN A 109 -61.86 -2.54 30.10
N GLY A 110 -62.26 -1.30 29.82
CA GLY A 110 -63.55 -0.75 30.26
C GLY A 110 -64.18 0.09 29.15
N ASP A 111 -65.05 -0.55 28.40
CA ASP A 111 -65.92 -0.05 27.33
C ASP A 111 -66.89 1.06 27.80
N ARG A 112 -67.04 2.10 26.98
CA ARG A 112 -68.21 3.01 26.95
C ARG A 112 -68.20 3.87 25.68
N ASP A 113 -69.10 3.51 24.77
CA ASP A 113 -69.62 4.36 23.70
C ASP A 113 -70.13 5.70 24.26
N ASP A 114 -69.72 6.83 23.65
CA ASP A 114 -70.64 7.75 22.99
C ASP A 114 -69.87 8.84 22.22
N ALA A 115 -70.53 9.32 21.17
CA ALA A 115 -70.04 10.21 20.12
C ALA A 115 -69.12 11.37 20.53
N ASP A 116 -67.91 11.39 19.97
CA ASP A 116 -67.47 12.55 19.18
C ASP A 116 -66.45 12.05 18.15
N VAL A 117 -66.53 12.57 16.94
CA VAL A 117 -65.56 12.29 15.87
C VAL A 117 -64.59 13.47 15.87
N PRO A 118 -63.40 13.37 16.48
CA PRO A 118 -62.28 14.16 16.02
C PRO A 118 -61.94 13.62 14.63
N CYS A 119 -62.35 14.38 13.63
CA CYS A 119 -61.86 14.28 12.28
C CYS A 119 -60.32 14.32 12.38
N GLU A 120 -59.66 13.16 12.37
CA GLU A 120 -58.22 13.04 12.15
C GLU A 120 -57.94 13.74 10.82
N PRO A 121 -57.34 14.95 10.81
CA PRO A 121 -56.96 15.55 9.55
C PRO A 121 -55.85 14.66 9.01
N SER A 122 -56.12 13.99 7.90
CA SER A 122 -55.14 13.20 7.16
C SER A 122 -53.90 14.06 6.94
N THR A 123 -52.88 13.85 7.76
CA THR A 123 -51.70 14.70 7.82
C THR A 123 -50.80 14.38 6.64
N ASN A 124 -51.04 15.03 5.51
CA ASN A 124 -49.97 15.39 4.60
C ASN A 124 -49.13 16.46 5.32
N LEU A 125 -48.29 16.03 6.26
CA LEU A 125 -47.42 16.93 7.01
C LEU A 125 -46.48 17.64 6.02
N PRO A 126 -46.43 18.98 6.04
CA PRO A 126 -45.56 19.72 5.15
C PRO A 126 -44.10 19.36 5.45
N VAL A 127 -43.34 19.03 4.41
CA VAL A 127 -41.90 18.73 4.52
C VAL A 127 -41.07 20.03 4.49
N ASP A 128 -41.64 21.12 3.96
CA ASP A 128 -40.97 22.39 3.76
C ASP A 128 -41.45 23.46 4.77
N GLY A 129 -40.56 24.40 5.11
CA GLY A 129 -40.82 25.47 6.07
C GLY A 129 -41.99 26.36 5.66
N ALA A 130 -42.18 26.61 4.36
CA ALA A 130 -43.32 27.37 3.85
C ALA A 130 -44.66 26.70 4.15
N GLY A 131 -44.74 25.36 4.03
CA GLY A 131 -45.96 24.62 4.33
C GLY A 131 -46.30 24.61 5.82
N TRP A 132 -45.29 24.61 6.71
CA TRP A 132 -45.50 24.77 8.16
C TRP A 132 -46.04 26.15 8.52
N VAL A 133 -45.56 27.21 7.86
CA VAL A 133 -46.08 28.57 8.04
C VAL A 133 -47.55 28.65 7.61
N ASP A 134 -47.92 28.06 6.46
CA ASP A 134 -49.30 28.05 5.99
C ASP A 134 -50.24 27.29 6.94
N VAL A 135 -49.82 26.13 7.46
CA VAL A 135 -50.58 25.36 8.45
C VAL A 135 -50.74 26.15 9.75
N PHE A 136 -49.67 26.79 10.22
CA PHE A 136 -49.70 27.60 11.44
C PHE A 136 -50.63 28.81 11.31
N VAL A 137 -50.53 29.58 10.21
CA VAL A 137 -51.40 30.73 9.96
C VAL A 137 -52.86 30.30 9.80
N LYS A 138 -53.12 29.21 9.08
CA LYS A 138 -54.47 28.66 8.90
C LYS A 138 -55.11 28.23 10.22
N GLU A 139 -54.36 27.56 11.10
CA GLU A 139 -54.85 27.16 12.44
C GLU A 139 -55.05 28.34 13.38
N MET A 140 -54.26 29.41 13.27
CA MET A 140 -54.52 30.62 14.06
C MET A 140 -55.72 31.42 13.54
N MET A 141 -55.96 31.45 12.23
CA MET A 141 -57.12 32.14 11.64
C MET A 141 -58.46 31.47 11.98
N SER A 142 -58.45 30.19 12.38
CA SER A 142 -59.65 29.45 12.80
C SER A 142 -59.95 29.58 14.30
N ALA A 143 -59.07 30.24 15.07
CA ALA A 143 -59.23 30.36 16.51
C ALA A 143 -60.40 31.28 16.90
N THR A 144 -61.17 30.85 17.89
CA THR A 144 -62.37 31.56 18.39
C THR A 144 -62.10 32.46 19.59
N SER A 145 -60.95 32.25 20.26
CA SER A 145 -60.50 33.03 21.42
C SER A 145 -58.97 33.04 21.49
N LEU A 146 -58.41 33.92 22.32
CA LEU A 146 -56.97 33.99 22.52
C LEU A 146 -56.39 32.69 23.12
N ASP A 147 -57.13 32.06 24.04
CA ASP A 147 -56.70 30.82 24.67
C ASP A 147 -56.77 29.64 23.69
N ASP A 148 -57.79 29.61 22.83
CA ASP A 148 -57.91 28.66 21.72
C ASP A 148 -56.75 28.82 20.71
N ALA A 149 -56.40 30.07 20.35
CA ALA A 149 -55.25 30.35 19.50
C ALA A 149 -53.93 29.86 20.12
N ARG A 150 -53.74 30.05 21.44
CA ARG A 150 -52.56 29.56 22.17
C ARG A 150 -52.49 28.04 22.19
N ALA A 151 -53.60 27.36 22.47
CA ALA A 151 -53.66 25.90 22.47
C ALA A 151 -53.33 25.33 21.07
N ARG A 152 -53.88 25.93 20.00
CA ARG A 152 -53.59 25.54 18.61
C ARG A 152 -52.13 25.79 18.23
N ALA A 153 -51.58 26.96 18.56
CA ALA A 153 -50.20 27.30 18.29
C ALA A 153 -49.23 26.32 18.99
N THR A 154 -49.50 25.98 20.25
CA THR A 154 -48.70 25.02 21.02
C THR A 154 -48.70 23.65 20.33
N ARG A 155 -49.88 23.14 19.96
CA ARG A 155 -50.01 21.86 19.26
C ARG A 155 -49.27 21.83 17.91
N VAL A 156 -49.41 22.87 17.09
CA VAL A 156 -48.73 22.93 15.78
C VAL A 156 -47.20 22.97 15.95
N LEU A 157 -46.70 23.70 16.96
CA LEU A 157 -45.27 23.77 17.24
C LEU A 157 -44.71 22.45 17.81
N GLU A 158 -45.47 21.73 18.64
CA GLU A 158 -45.09 20.38 19.11
C GLU A 158 -45.00 19.40 17.94
N PHE A 159 -45.96 19.40 17.01
CA PHE A 159 -45.90 18.55 15.82
C PHE A 159 -44.75 18.94 14.89
N PHE A 160 -44.44 20.23 14.77
CA PHE A 160 -43.29 20.71 14.02
C PHE A 160 -41.98 20.20 14.64
N GLU A 161 -41.83 20.32 15.97
CA GLU A 161 -40.65 19.83 16.69
C GLU A 161 -40.47 18.31 16.51
N GLN A 162 -41.54 17.53 16.64
CA GLN A 162 -41.51 16.08 16.40
C GLN A 162 -41.11 15.74 14.95
N SER A 163 -41.61 16.51 13.98
CA SER A 163 -41.28 16.31 12.56
C SER A 163 -39.82 16.65 12.25
N VAL A 164 -39.33 17.77 12.79
CA VAL A 164 -37.93 18.21 12.62
C VAL A 164 -36.96 17.27 13.32
N SER A 165 -37.23 16.90 14.57
CA SER A 165 -36.38 15.98 15.33
C SER A 165 -36.35 14.58 14.70
N GLY A 166 -37.51 14.06 14.25
CA GLY A 166 -37.60 12.79 13.54
C GLY A 166 -36.84 12.81 12.21
N GLN A 167 -36.97 13.87 11.42
CA GLN A 167 -36.25 14.00 10.15
C GLN A 167 -34.73 14.15 10.37
N ALA A 168 -34.30 14.99 11.30
CA ALA A 168 -32.89 15.16 11.63
C ALA A 168 -32.26 13.85 12.12
N GLY A 169 -32.99 13.08 12.97
CA GLY A 169 -32.56 11.76 13.41
C GLY A 169 -32.46 10.76 12.26
N ALA A 170 -33.47 10.71 11.38
CA ALA A 170 -33.46 9.83 10.22
C ALA A 170 -32.33 10.17 9.23
N GLU A 171 -32.05 11.46 9.01
CA GLU A 171 -30.94 11.92 8.18
C GLU A 171 -29.58 11.57 8.80
N ALA A 172 -29.41 11.75 10.10
CA ALA A 172 -28.19 11.36 10.82
C ALA A 172 -27.94 9.85 10.75
N VAL A 173 -28.97 9.02 10.92
CA VAL A 173 -28.82 7.56 10.78
C VAL A 173 -28.45 7.18 9.35
N LYS A 174 -29.06 7.82 8.34
CA LYS A 174 -28.74 7.58 6.93
C LYS A 174 -27.31 8.00 6.58
N SER A 175 -26.85 9.16 7.08
CA SER A 175 -25.48 9.64 6.83
C SER A 175 -24.46 8.70 7.46
N VAL A 176 -24.64 8.32 8.73
CA VAL A 176 -23.76 7.37 9.42
C VAL A 176 -23.75 6.00 8.72
N GLN A 177 -24.91 5.50 8.28
CA GLN A 177 -24.99 4.24 7.54
C GLN A 177 -24.22 4.29 6.22
N LYS A 178 -24.32 5.41 5.49
CA LYS A 178 -23.60 5.64 4.24
C LYS A 178 -22.09 5.71 4.47
N GLU A 179 -21.64 6.42 5.50
CA GLU A 179 -20.23 6.51 5.89
C GLU A 179 -19.67 5.14 6.31
N HIS A 180 -20.42 4.37 7.10
CA HIS A 180 -20.04 3.01 7.49
C HIS A 180 -19.87 2.09 6.27
N MET A 181 -20.77 2.18 5.28
CA MET A 181 -20.66 1.42 4.04
C MET A 181 -19.39 1.81 3.26
N MET A 182 -19.15 3.11 3.10
CA MET A 182 -17.96 3.63 2.41
C MET A 182 -16.66 3.21 3.12
N LEU A 183 -16.62 3.28 4.45
CA LEU A 183 -15.45 2.88 5.24
C LEU A 183 -15.19 1.37 5.11
N LYS A 184 -16.25 0.55 5.10
CA LYS A 184 -16.15 -0.89 4.88
C LYS A 184 -15.57 -1.21 3.50
N GLU A 185 -16.03 -0.54 2.45
CA GLU A 185 -15.49 -0.70 1.09
C GLU A 185 -14.01 -0.32 1.00
N GLN A 186 -13.60 0.78 1.64
CA GLN A 186 -12.19 1.17 1.72
C GLN A 186 -11.36 0.13 2.48
N MET A 187 -11.86 -0.38 3.60
CA MET A 187 -11.17 -1.41 4.38
C MET A 187 -10.98 -2.68 3.55
N GLU A 188 -12.01 -3.14 2.83
CA GLU A 188 -11.92 -4.28 1.94
C GLU A 188 -10.93 -4.04 0.78
N ALA A 189 -10.87 -2.82 0.25
CA ALA A 189 -9.88 -2.45 -0.76
C ALA A 189 -8.45 -2.55 -0.26
N VAL A 190 -8.17 -1.98 0.92
CA VAL A 190 -6.84 -2.03 1.54
C VAL A 190 -6.44 -3.47 1.88
N LEU A 191 -7.37 -4.32 2.34
CA LEU A 191 -7.09 -5.74 2.58
C LEU A 191 -6.72 -6.51 1.30
N ARG A 192 -7.43 -6.21 0.19
CA ARG A 192 -7.09 -6.78 -1.12
C ARG A 192 -5.70 -6.36 -1.57
N GLU A 193 -5.37 -5.07 -1.47
CA GLU A 193 -4.05 -4.55 -1.81
C GLU A 193 -2.95 -5.13 -0.92
N ASN A 194 -3.17 -5.24 0.39
CA ASN A 194 -2.24 -5.87 1.32
C ASN A 194 -1.94 -7.34 0.93
N THR A 195 -2.95 -8.06 0.46
CA THR A 195 -2.78 -9.44 -0.03
C THR A 195 -1.94 -9.48 -1.30
N ILE A 196 -2.15 -8.55 -2.24
CA ILE A 196 -1.35 -8.43 -3.46
C ILE A 196 0.11 -8.11 -3.10
N LEU A 197 0.33 -7.17 -2.19
CA LEU A 197 1.66 -6.79 -1.71
C LEU A 197 2.38 -7.96 -1.04
N LYS A 198 1.70 -8.72 -0.16
CA LYS A 198 2.26 -9.93 0.46
C LYS A 198 2.69 -10.96 -0.58
N ARG A 199 1.88 -11.18 -1.62
CA ARG A 199 2.24 -12.08 -2.73
C ARG A 199 3.45 -11.56 -3.51
N ALA A 200 3.49 -10.26 -3.82
CA ALA A 200 4.61 -9.65 -4.52
C ALA A 200 5.92 -9.77 -3.73
N VAL A 201 5.88 -9.54 -2.42
CA VAL A 201 7.04 -9.68 -1.53
C VAL A 201 7.51 -11.13 -1.47
N ALA A 202 6.60 -12.10 -1.39
CA ALA A 202 6.97 -13.52 -1.41
C ALA A 202 7.70 -13.91 -2.72
N ILE A 203 7.18 -13.46 -3.87
CA ILE A 203 7.82 -13.70 -5.18
C ILE A 203 9.18 -12.99 -5.25
N GLN A 204 9.28 -11.75 -4.76
CA GLN A 204 10.53 -11.00 -4.73
C GLN A 204 11.59 -11.75 -3.90
N HIS A 205 11.20 -12.27 -2.73
CA HIS A 205 12.08 -13.00 -1.84
C HIS A 205 12.55 -14.32 -2.46
N GLU A 206 11.65 -15.08 -3.12
CA GLU A 206 12.01 -16.30 -3.83
C GLU A 206 13.03 -16.03 -4.96
N ARG A 207 12.78 -15.00 -5.78
CA ARG A 207 13.71 -14.58 -6.84
C ARG A 207 15.06 -14.15 -6.28
N GLN A 208 15.07 -13.41 -5.18
CA GLN A 208 16.30 -12.99 -4.51
C GLN A 208 17.10 -14.20 -4.04
N LYS A 209 16.44 -15.18 -3.43
CA LYS A 209 17.06 -16.43 -2.98
C LYS A 209 17.68 -17.21 -4.14
N GLU A 210 16.99 -17.34 -5.27
CA GLU A 210 17.54 -17.98 -6.47
C GLU A 210 18.76 -17.24 -7.02
N HIS A 211 18.72 -15.90 -7.02
CA HIS A 211 19.86 -15.09 -7.45
C HIS A 211 21.08 -15.28 -6.56
N GLU A 212 20.89 -15.39 -5.25
CA GLU A 212 21.96 -15.70 -4.31
C GLU A 212 22.55 -17.09 -4.54
N GLU A 213 21.71 -18.08 -4.80
CA GLU A 213 22.17 -19.44 -5.13
C GLU A 213 22.98 -19.47 -6.43
N LYS A 214 22.46 -18.88 -7.52
CA LYS A 214 23.19 -18.73 -8.79
C LYS A 214 24.50 -17.97 -8.62
N ASN A 215 24.55 -16.98 -7.72
CA ASN A 215 25.78 -16.27 -7.41
C ASN A 215 26.81 -17.17 -6.69
N ARG A 216 26.39 -18.05 -5.78
CA ARG A 216 27.28 -19.03 -5.13
C ARG A 216 27.82 -20.02 -6.16
N GLU A 217 26.97 -20.55 -7.03
CA GLU A 217 27.39 -21.45 -8.12
C GLU A 217 28.38 -20.77 -9.07
N LEU A 218 28.10 -19.51 -9.44
CA LEU A 218 28.98 -18.73 -10.30
C LEU A 218 30.34 -18.48 -9.65
N GLN A 219 30.39 -18.22 -8.34
CA GLN A 219 31.66 -18.10 -7.61
C GLN A 219 32.43 -19.43 -7.60
N HIS A 220 31.74 -20.55 -7.36
CA HIS A 220 32.35 -21.88 -7.42
C HIS A 220 32.92 -22.20 -8.82
N LEU A 221 32.15 -21.92 -9.89
CA LEU A 221 32.61 -22.09 -11.26
C LEU A 221 33.83 -21.22 -11.59
N LYS A 222 33.86 -19.97 -11.14
CA LYS A 222 35.04 -19.10 -11.30
C LYS A 222 36.28 -19.70 -10.64
N GLN A 223 36.15 -20.25 -9.45
CA GLN A 223 37.25 -20.93 -8.76
C GLN A 223 37.72 -22.14 -9.57
N LEU A 224 36.81 -23.00 -10.03
CA LEU A 224 37.16 -24.18 -10.82
C LEU A 224 37.85 -23.81 -12.14
N VAL A 225 37.37 -22.78 -12.84
CA VAL A 225 38.01 -22.26 -14.06
C VAL A 225 39.44 -21.77 -13.76
N SER A 226 39.64 -21.04 -12.65
CA SER A 226 40.98 -20.58 -12.27
C SER A 226 41.93 -21.75 -11.96
N GLN A 227 41.41 -22.82 -11.33
CA GLN A 227 42.20 -24.03 -11.07
C GLN A 227 42.62 -24.73 -12.37
N TYR A 228 41.71 -24.89 -13.34
CA TYR A 228 42.04 -25.49 -14.63
C TYR A 228 43.01 -24.62 -15.45
N GLN A 229 42.88 -23.30 -15.39
CA GLN A 229 43.84 -22.40 -16.02
C GLN A 229 45.26 -22.57 -15.45
N GLU A 230 45.39 -22.71 -14.13
CA GLU A 230 46.70 -22.96 -13.51
C GLU A 230 47.27 -24.34 -13.87
N GLN A 231 46.42 -25.38 -13.89
CA GLN A 231 46.85 -26.71 -14.33
C GLN A 231 47.36 -26.72 -15.77
N LEU A 232 46.69 -26.01 -16.68
CA LEU A 232 47.14 -25.84 -18.06
C LEU A 232 48.49 -25.14 -18.12
N ARG A 233 48.66 -24.02 -17.39
CA ARG A 233 49.93 -23.30 -17.30
C ARG A 233 51.07 -24.20 -16.82
N VAL A 234 50.84 -25.02 -15.79
CA VAL A 234 51.84 -25.96 -15.26
C VAL A 234 52.21 -27.03 -16.30
N LEU A 235 51.22 -27.60 -16.98
CA LEU A 235 51.46 -28.59 -18.03
C LEU A 235 52.21 -28.00 -19.23
N GLU A 236 51.89 -26.78 -19.64
CA GLU A 236 52.59 -26.06 -20.70
C GLU A 236 54.08 -25.86 -20.35
N VAL A 237 54.37 -25.41 -19.13
CA VAL A 237 55.76 -25.23 -18.64
C VAL A 237 56.50 -26.57 -18.60
N ASN A 238 55.87 -27.62 -18.09
CA ASN A 238 56.47 -28.97 -18.03
C ASN A 238 56.76 -29.51 -19.43
N ASN A 239 55.83 -29.36 -20.37
CA ASN A 239 56.00 -29.81 -21.75
C ASN A 239 57.14 -29.05 -22.44
N TYR A 240 57.23 -27.73 -22.21
CA TYR A 240 58.35 -26.92 -22.69
C TYR A 240 59.69 -27.40 -22.13
N ALA A 241 59.79 -27.62 -20.82
CA ALA A 241 61.00 -28.12 -20.17
C ALA A 241 61.43 -29.49 -20.73
N LEU A 242 60.50 -30.43 -20.85
CA LEU A 242 60.75 -31.75 -21.45
C LEU A 242 61.22 -31.63 -22.91
N SER A 243 60.57 -30.79 -23.71
CA SER A 243 60.95 -30.55 -25.11
C SER A 243 62.35 -29.95 -25.23
N MET A 244 62.72 -29.04 -24.32
CA MET A 244 64.06 -28.46 -24.25
C MET A 244 65.11 -29.51 -23.86
N HIS A 245 64.85 -30.32 -22.84
CA HIS A 245 65.75 -31.42 -22.45
C HIS A 245 65.92 -32.47 -23.55
N LEU A 246 64.83 -32.82 -24.26
CA LEU A 246 64.88 -33.77 -25.37
C LEU A 246 65.75 -33.24 -26.51
N ARG A 247 65.60 -31.96 -26.87
CA ARG A 247 66.46 -31.30 -27.88
C ARG A 247 67.93 -31.29 -27.44
N GLN A 248 68.20 -30.99 -26.17
CA GLN A 248 69.56 -31.01 -25.62
C GLN A 248 70.18 -32.42 -25.64
N ALA A 249 69.41 -33.46 -25.29
CA ALA A 249 69.86 -34.85 -25.36
C ALA A 249 70.15 -35.28 -26.79
N GLN A 250 69.33 -34.86 -27.78
CA GLN A 250 69.58 -35.14 -29.19
C GLN A 250 70.83 -34.45 -29.74
N GLN A 251 71.10 -33.20 -29.31
CA GLN A 251 72.31 -32.47 -29.72
C GLN A 251 73.58 -33.04 -29.04
N ASN A 252 73.47 -33.45 -27.77
CA ASN A 252 74.58 -34.08 -27.04
C ASN A 252 74.82 -35.54 -27.47
N ASN A 253 73.84 -36.20 -28.10
CA ASN A 253 74.01 -37.48 -28.81
C ASN A 253 74.66 -37.30 -30.19
N SER A 254 75.70 -36.46 -30.25
CA SER A 254 76.65 -36.42 -31.37
C SER A 254 77.54 -37.68 -31.36
N PHE A 255 76.94 -38.87 -31.30
CA PHE A 255 77.64 -40.11 -31.65
C PHE A 255 77.77 -40.12 -33.17
N HIS A 256 78.93 -39.68 -33.64
CA HIS A 256 79.45 -40.09 -34.94
C HIS A 256 79.49 -41.63 -34.99
N GLY A 257 78.48 -42.23 -35.61
CA GLY A 257 78.56 -43.48 -36.37
C GLY A 257 79.38 -44.64 -35.79
N SER A 258 79.14 -45.06 -34.55
CA SER A 258 79.57 -46.38 -34.10
C SER A 258 78.38 -47.15 -33.55
N TYR A 259 77.64 -47.75 -34.48
CA TYR A 259 76.77 -48.87 -34.14
C TYR A 259 77.66 -50.06 -33.78
N PRO A 260 77.37 -50.81 -32.70
CA PRO A 260 78.11 -52.03 -32.40
C PRO A 260 77.96 -53.00 -33.59
N PRO A 261 79.04 -53.64 -34.05
CA PRO A 261 78.96 -54.55 -35.19
C PRO A 261 78.07 -55.73 -34.82
N ASP A 262 77.16 -56.05 -35.73
CA ASP A 262 76.25 -57.19 -35.64
C ASP A 262 77.09 -58.47 -35.50
N VAL A 263 77.02 -59.12 -34.34
CA VAL A 263 77.66 -60.41 -34.10
C VAL A 263 76.61 -61.48 -34.38
N PHE A 264 76.70 -62.05 -35.58
CA PHE A 264 76.02 -63.30 -35.95
C PHE A 264 76.57 -64.49 -35.16
#